data_AF-A0A6L5ZS16-F1
#
_entry.id   AF-A0A6L5ZS16-F1
#
_cell.length_a   1.000
_cell.length_b   1.000
_cell.length_c   1.000
_cell.angle_alpha   90.00
_cell.angle_beta   90.00
_cell.angle_gamma   90.00
#
_symmetry.space_group_name_H-M   'P 1'
#
loop_
_entity.id
_entity.type
_entity.pdbx_description
1 polymer ?
#
loop_
_entity_poly.entity_id
_entity_poly.type
_entity_poly.pdbx_seq_one_letter_code
_entity_poly.pdbx_strand_id
1 'polypeptide(L)' 'IQQYSWPKERFRSELDSRMSKAFVHVNETAKQYNVDLRSAAFIVSVGRVAEAFSVRGSLV' A
#
# COMPACT_ATOMS: atom_id res chain seq x y z
N ILE A 1 -13.20 3.01 -16.57
CA ILE A 1 -12.62 1.66 -16.34
C ILE A 1 -12.79 0.88 -17.64
N GLN A 2 -11.73 0.27 -18.17
CA GLN A 2 -11.80 -0.46 -19.45
C GLN A 2 -12.65 -1.73 -19.29
N GLN A 3 -13.53 -2.02 -20.24
CA GLN A 3 -14.38 -3.24 -20.24
C GLN A 3 -13.63 -4.49 -20.74
N TYR A 4 -12.33 -4.61 -20.44
CA TYR A 4 -11.51 -5.75 -20.87
C TYR A 4 -11.17 -6.62 -19.66
N SER A 5 -11.66 -7.87 -19.67
CA SER A 5 -11.35 -8.85 -18.62
C SER A 5 -9.95 -9.40 -18.80
N TRP A 6 -9.24 -9.62 -17.69
CA TRP A 6 -7.92 -10.22 -17.72
C TRP A 6 -8.02 -11.75 -17.67
N PRO A 7 -7.10 -12.46 -18.36
CA PRO A 7 -6.87 -13.88 -18.09
C PRO A 7 -6.57 -14.12 -16.61
N LYS A 8 -6.99 -15.28 -16.10
CA LYS A 8 -6.85 -15.65 -14.69
C LYS A 8 -5.40 -15.62 -14.22
N GLU A 9 -4.49 -16.07 -15.06
CA GLU A 9 -3.05 -16.15 -14.78
C GLU A 9 -2.46 -14.76 -14.57
N ARG A 10 -2.83 -13.81 -15.45
CA ARG A 10 -2.42 -12.41 -15.33
C ARG A 10 -2.97 -11.78 -14.05
N PHE A 11 -4.24 -12.02 -13.74
CA PHE A 11 -4.86 -11.51 -12.52
C PHE A 11 -4.14 -12.00 -11.26
N ARG A 12 -3.84 -13.31 -11.19
CA ARG A 12 -3.11 -13.90 -10.06
C ARG A 12 -1.69 -13.36 -9.93
N SER A 13 -0.96 -13.26 -11.04
CA SER A 13 0.40 -12.72 -11.05
C SER A 13 0.42 -11.26 -10.56
N GLU A 14 -0.55 -10.45 -10.96
CA GLU A 14 -0.64 -9.07 -10.52
C GLU A 14 -1.00 -8.97 -9.03
N LEU A 15 -1.91 -9.84 -8.56
CA LEU A 15 -2.27 -9.93 -7.14
C LEU A 15 -1.05 -10.28 -6.29
N ASP A 16 -0.30 -11.33 -6.64
CA ASP A 16 0.89 -11.76 -5.89
C ASP A 16 1.94 -10.66 -5.83
N SER A 17 2.18 -9.96 -6.95
CA SER A 17 3.12 -8.83 -7.00
C SER A 17 2.71 -7.70 -6.06
N ARG A 18 1.41 -7.33 -6.05
CA ARG A 18 0.89 -6.25 -5.21
C ARG A 18 0.90 -6.62 -3.73
N MET A 19 0.48 -7.83 -3.38
CA MET A 19 0.45 -8.30 -2.00
C MET A 19 1.85 -8.44 -1.42
N SER A 20 2.81 -8.97 -2.20
CA SER A 20 4.21 -9.09 -1.77
C SER A 20 4.82 -7.72 -1.46
N LYS A 21 4.62 -6.74 -2.35
CA LYS A 21 5.09 -5.36 -2.14
C LYS A 21 4.44 -4.71 -0.91
N ALA A 22 3.13 -4.92 -0.72
CA ALA A 22 2.42 -4.39 0.43
C ALA A 22 2.96 -4.97 1.75
N PHE A 23 3.20 -6.28 1.81
CA PHE A 23 3.75 -6.93 2.99
C PHE A 23 5.16 -6.45 3.32
N VAL A 24 6.05 -6.39 2.33
CA VAL A 24 7.43 -5.90 2.51
C VAL A 24 7.42 -4.50 3.11
N HIS A 25 6.61 -3.59 2.56
CA HIS A 25 6.51 -2.23 3.05
C HIS A 25 6.04 -2.16 4.51
N VAL A 26 4.99 -2.90 4.87
CA VAL A 26 4.50 -2.94 6.26
C VAL A 26 5.55 -3.51 7.22
N ASN A 27 6.27 -4.56 6.80
CA ASN A 27 7.33 -5.17 7.61
C ASN A 27 8.52 -4.22 7.80
N GLU A 28 8.89 -3.46 6.78
CA GLU A 28 9.92 -2.42 6.87
C GLU A 28 9.49 -1.29 7.81
N THR A 29 8.25 -0.81 7.69
CA THR A 29 7.68 0.19 8.61
C THR A 29 7.64 -0.31 10.05
N ALA A 30 7.24 -1.58 10.27
CA ALA A 30 7.24 -2.18 11.60
C ALA A 30 8.63 -2.16 12.25
N LYS A 31 9.68 -2.48 11.47
CA LYS A 31 11.07 -2.41 11.93
C LYS A 31 11.54 -0.97 12.16
N GLN A 32 11.20 -0.06 11.25
CA GLN A 32 11.58 1.35 11.33
C GLN A 32 11.05 2.04 12.58
N TYR A 33 9.77 1.80 12.90
CA TYR A 33 9.11 2.42 14.05
C TYR A 33 9.11 1.52 15.30
N ASN A 34 9.68 0.31 15.20
CA ASN A 34 9.71 -0.71 16.24
C ASN A 34 8.32 -0.99 16.85
N VAL A 35 7.34 -1.25 15.98
CA VAL A 35 5.94 -1.54 16.35
C VAL A 35 5.47 -2.87 15.77
N ASP A 36 4.34 -3.37 16.25
CA ASP A 36 3.70 -4.56 15.69
C ASP A 36 3.18 -4.32 14.26
N LEU A 37 2.97 -5.40 13.50
CA LEU A 37 2.56 -5.32 12.09
C LEU A 37 1.20 -4.64 11.88
N ARG A 38 0.27 -4.73 12.85
CA ARG A 38 -1.03 -4.05 12.75
C ARG A 38 -0.82 -2.54 12.86
N SER A 39 -0.08 -2.08 13.86
CA SER A 39 0.25 -0.67 14.02
C SER A 39 1.03 -0.13 12.80
N ALA A 40 1.99 -0.89 12.28
CA ALA A 40 2.72 -0.53 11.07
C ALA A 40 1.80 -0.40 9.84
N ALA A 41 0.82 -1.29 9.67
CA ALA A 41 -0.16 -1.18 8.59
C ALA A 41 -1.00 0.10 8.68
N PHE A 42 -1.37 0.52 9.90
CA PHE A 42 -2.02 1.82 10.12
C PHE A 42 -1.12 3.00 9.76
N ILE A 43 0.15 2.97 10.16
CA ILE A 43 1.13 4.00 9.81
C ILE A 43 1.25 4.14 8.29
N VAL A 44 1.42 3.03 7.57
CA VAL A 44 1.52 3.02 6.10
C VAL A 44 0.26 3.59 5.43
N SER A 45 -0.92 3.19 5.91
CA SER A 45 -2.19 3.59 5.28
C SER A 45 -2.53 5.06 5.53
N VAL A 46 -2.35 5.56 6.75
CA VAL A 46 -2.54 6.98 7.07
C VAL A 46 -1.49 7.85 6.38
N GLY A 47 -0.22 7.42 6.39
CA GLY A 47 0.89 8.15 5.76
C GLY A 47 0.68 8.40 4.28
N ARG A 48 0.24 7.37 3.52
CA ARG A 48 -0.06 7.50 2.09
C ARG A 48 -1.15 8.53 1.79
N VAL A 49 -2.19 8.57 2.61
CA VAL A 49 -3.28 9.53 2.45
C VAL A 49 -2.76 10.94 2.79
N ALA A 50 -2.10 11.10 3.93
CA ALA A 50 -1.54 12.38 4.35
C ALA A 50 -0.57 12.97 3.31
N GLU A 51 0.30 12.15 2.73
CA GLU A 51 1.21 12.54 1.66
C GLU A 51 0.46 12.99 0.40
N ALA A 52 -0.54 12.21 -0.05
CA ALA A 52 -1.36 12.57 -1.21
C ALA A 52 -2.14 13.88 -1.00
N PHE A 53 -2.59 14.15 0.23
CA PHE A 53 -3.20 15.43 0.60
C PHE A 53 -2.18 16.57 0.58
N SER A 54 -0.97 16.35 1.10
CA SER A 54 0.11 17.36 1.09
C SER A 54 0.51 17.76 -0.34
N VAL A 55 0.70 16.78 -1.22
CA VAL A 55 1.10 17.01 -2.63
C VAL A 55 0.03 17.76 -3.43
N ARG A 56 -1.26 17.53 -3.15
CA ARG A 56 -2.37 18.17 -3.87
C ARG A 56 -2.53 19.67 -3.55
N GLY A 57 -1.89 20.17 -2.50
CA GLY A 57 -2.13 21.50 -1.94
C GLY A 57 -2.91 21.36 -0.63
N SER A 58 -2.28 21.81 0.45
CA SER A 58 -2.69 21.61 1.83
C SER A 58 -4.11 22.14 2.14
N LEU A 59 -4.74 21.48 3.11
CA LEU A 59 -5.74 22.07 3.99
C LEU A 59 -5.05 23.15 4.86
N VAL A 60 -4.68 24.27 4.24
CA VAL A 60 -4.47 25.59 4.84
C VAL A 60 -4.88 26.61 3.80
#